data_AF-A0A938MFR3-F1
#
_entry.id   AF-A0A938MFR3-F1
#
_cell.length_a   1.000
_cell.length_b   1.000
_cell.length_c   1.000
_cell.angle_alpha   90.00
_cell.angle_beta   90.00
_cell.angle_gamma   90.00
#
_symmetry.space_group_name_H-M   'P 1'
#
loop_
_entity.id
_entity.type
_entity.pdbx_description
1 polymer ?
#
loop_
_entity_poly.entity_id
_entity_poly.type
_entity_poly.pdbx_seq_one_letter_code
_entity_poly.pdbx_strand_id
1 'polypeptide(L)'
;KDKESTVERIAAQDKTLMSPFYTILQFFKHVHQMTDDPGVRQKFLDLVTRWIDHVPSADSHIGPVFQYIRDYRDSRCHTDFADLAYAYLLTGDRKYLDKSLNTFDFYLHFAYHSTAFFSVPEYLYALDKAGLSALTDPAPSVRTGKAFWADETDKPVKLVVYQQSGYRVAAGETTGAIEVTSPSGKVTSTKIDRGGLDVYRLTIPADGERGTYKVEAKATGCYFWFGADVPLLSSPPPVLVEGKFGKGLKLADGAKLDLPVEGHLNLDEGTIELWFQPLWDAPSGRTEAVPYHYHQLFDSRDGEYDYGFVLYLYDGGKVGDGKGLIAAWADKDKSDNVSVPVQWKKGEWHHLAFAWKKPSQLRLYIDGKLVASKDDGKDFPSKLSATIRLGMNSTESPNTPANGVLDELRISRVMRPPDLSVPLKADADTLLLKHFDAQDELPVARQ
;
A
#
# COMPACT_ATOMS: atom_id res chain seq x y z
N LYS A 1 -2.44 -6.24 45.10
CA LYS A 1 -2.87 -6.94 43.89
C LYS A 1 -3.33 -5.91 42.88
N ASP A 2 -2.52 -5.36 41.99
CA ASP A 2 -1.07 -5.39 41.84
C ASP A 2 -0.66 -3.97 41.45
N LYS A 3 0.26 -3.39 42.22
CA LYS A 3 0.97 -2.20 41.79
C LYS A 3 2.10 -2.73 40.92
N GLU A 4 1.80 -2.99 39.64
CA GLU A 4 2.86 -3.11 38.65
C GLU A 4 3.79 -1.92 38.83
N SER A 5 5.07 -2.22 39.02
CA SER A 5 6.08 -1.19 39.15
C SER A 5 6.11 -0.37 37.86
N THR A 6 6.42 0.92 37.96
CA THR A 6 6.63 1.78 36.78
C THR A 6 7.59 1.15 35.76
N VAL A 7 8.50 0.29 36.22
CA VAL A 7 9.45 -0.48 35.40
C VAL A 7 8.75 -1.57 34.57
N GLU A 8 7.77 -2.29 35.13
CA GLU A 8 6.99 -3.30 34.38
C GLU A 8 6.06 -2.66 33.34
N ARG A 9 5.50 -1.48 33.63
CA ARG A 9 4.79 -0.67 32.63
C ARG A 9 5.67 -0.20 31.48
N ILE A 10 6.94 0.11 31.74
CA ILE A 10 7.93 0.50 30.72
C ILE A 10 8.38 -0.72 29.90
N ALA A 11 8.51 -1.89 30.54
CA ALA A 11 8.88 -3.13 29.85
C ALA A 11 7.73 -3.71 29.00
N ALA A 12 6.47 -3.54 29.41
CA ALA A 12 5.29 -3.94 28.63
C ALA A 12 4.99 -3.01 27.46
N GLN A 13 5.54 -1.79 27.46
CA GLN A 13 5.53 -0.89 26.32
C GLN A 13 6.73 -1.20 25.42
N ASP A 14 6.65 -2.28 24.65
CA ASP A 14 7.64 -2.71 23.65
C ASP A 14 7.78 -1.74 22.45
N LYS A 15 7.36 -0.48 22.64
CA LYS A 15 7.36 0.62 21.69
C LYS A 15 7.82 1.94 22.31
N THR A 16 8.11 2.08 23.60
CA THR A 16 8.50 3.40 24.17
C THR A 16 9.99 3.65 24.30
N LEU A 17 10.84 2.75 23.83
CA LEU A 17 12.27 3.03 23.73
C LEU A 17 12.50 3.93 22.52
N MET A 18 13.06 5.13 22.77
CA MET A 18 13.65 5.97 21.73
C MET A 18 14.40 5.08 20.75
N SER A 19 14.21 5.26 19.45
CA SER A 19 15.16 4.67 18.51
C SER A 19 16.54 5.18 18.93
N PRO A 20 17.47 4.33 19.41
CA PRO A 20 18.80 4.77 19.82
C PRO A 20 19.52 5.49 18.68
N PHE A 21 19.08 5.23 17.45
CA PHE A 21 19.49 5.90 16.23
C PHE A 21 19.42 7.43 16.32
N TYR A 22 18.32 7.99 16.82
CA TYR A 22 18.12 9.45 16.80
C TYR A 22 19.02 10.16 17.82
N THR A 23 19.14 9.60 19.04
CA THR A 23 20.07 10.11 20.05
C THR A 23 21.51 10.03 19.56
N ILE A 24 21.88 8.95 18.86
CA ILE A 24 23.20 8.78 18.26
C ILE A 24 23.43 9.81 17.14
N LEU A 25 22.45 10.04 16.26
CA LEU A 25 22.53 11.04 15.19
C LEU A 25 22.78 12.45 15.75
N GLN A 26 22.00 12.85 16.76
CA GLN A 26 22.19 14.12 17.44
C GLN A 26 23.56 14.23 18.10
N PHE A 27 24.05 13.15 18.72
CA PHE A 27 25.40 13.14 19.30
C PHE A 27 26.48 13.40 18.23
N PHE A 28 26.40 12.73 17.08
CA PHE A 28 27.35 12.96 15.99
C PHE A 28 27.27 14.39 15.44
N LYS A 29 26.05 14.96 15.28
CA LYS A 29 25.88 16.37 14.90
C LYS A 29 26.58 17.30 15.87
N HIS A 30 26.29 17.20 17.16
CA HIS A 30 26.84 18.10 18.18
C HIS A 30 28.36 17.94 18.32
N VAL A 31 28.87 16.71 18.32
CA VAL A 31 30.33 16.49 18.36
C VAL A 31 30.98 17.12 17.15
N HIS A 32 30.42 16.94 15.94
CA HIS A 32 30.98 17.55 14.74
C HIS A 32 30.96 19.08 14.82
N GLN A 33 29.87 19.69 15.30
CA GLN A 33 29.80 21.14 15.52
C GLN A 33 30.86 21.66 16.50
N MET A 34 31.27 20.86 17.49
CA MET A 34 32.30 21.23 18.45
C MET A 34 33.73 20.98 17.96
N THR A 35 33.94 19.94 17.15
CA THR A 35 35.29 19.46 16.81
C THR A 35 35.71 19.71 15.38
N ASP A 36 34.77 19.97 14.47
CA ASP A 36 34.97 20.00 13.01
C ASP A 36 35.67 18.73 12.47
N ASP A 37 35.49 17.59 13.17
CA ASP A 37 36.19 16.35 12.84
C ASP A 37 35.58 15.68 11.59
N PRO A 38 36.38 15.42 10.54
CA PRO A 38 35.87 14.87 9.28
C PRO A 38 35.34 13.43 9.40
N GLY A 39 35.83 12.64 10.35
CA GLY A 39 35.32 11.30 10.62
C GLY A 39 33.96 11.33 11.31
N VAL A 40 33.74 12.27 12.22
CA VAL A 40 32.45 12.51 12.87
C VAL A 40 31.44 13.06 11.85
N ARG A 41 31.87 13.98 10.98
CA ARG A 41 31.08 14.46 9.83
C ARG A 41 30.55 13.32 8.98
N GLN A 42 31.43 12.40 8.57
CA GLN A 42 31.04 11.29 7.70
C GLN A 42 30.05 10.35 8.39
N LYS A 43 30.25 10.04 9.67
CA LYS A 43 29.32 9.20 10.44
C LYS A 43 27.93 9.82 10.56
N PHE A 44 27.85 11.14 10.78
CA PHE A 44 26.58 11.85 10.74
C PHE A 44 25.90 11.72 9.37
N LEU A 45 26.63 11.95 8.28
CA LEU A 45 26.11 11.86 6.91
C LEU A 45 25.64 10.44 6.54
N ASP A 46 26.37 9.42 6.97
CA ASP A 46 25.99 8.01 6.75
C ASP A 46 24.68 7.68 7.47
N LEU A 47 24.55 8.12 8.73
CA LEU A 47 23.34 7.89 9.52
C LEU A 47 22.13 8.62 8.93
N VAL A 48 22.25 9.92 8.64
CA VAL A 48 21.12 10.69 8.09
C VAL A 48 20.72 10.17 6.70
N THR A 49 21.68 9.74 5.86
CA THR A 49 21.38 9.16 4.55
C THR A 49 20.67 7.82 4.68
N ARG A 50 21.19 6.91 5.52
CA ARG A 50 20.53 5.62 5.78
C ARG A 50 19.10 5.81 6.28
N TRP A 51 18.90 6.77 7.18
CA TRP A 51 17.58 7.11 7.68
C TRP A 51 16.66 7.59 6.55
N ILE A 52 17.10 8.52 5.70
CA ILE A 52 16.31 9.00 4.55
C ILE A 52 15.96 7.89 3.57
N ASP A 53 16.88 6.95 3.33
CA ASP A 53 16.71 5.86 2.36
C ASP A 53 15.79 4.75 2.89
N HIS A 54 15.80 4.51 4.20
CA HIS A 54 15.04 3.42 4.84
C HIS A 54 13.74 3.88 5.51
N VAL A 55 13.52 5.19 5.65
CA VAL A 55 12.21 5.73 5.99
C VAL A 55 11.47 6.01 4.68
N PRO A 56 10.44 5.19 4.34
CA PRO A 56 9.63 5.40 3.15
C PRO A 56 9.23 6.86 3.05
N SER A 57 9.33 7.42 1.84
CA SER A 57 8.73 8.73 1.55
C SER A 57 7.30 8.72 2.09
N ALA A 58 6.89 9.84 2.66
CA ALA A 58 5.55 10.06 3.17
C ALA A 58 4.51 10.14 2.02
N ASP A 59 4.42 9.09 1.21
CA ASP A 59 3.28 8.83 0.33
C ASP A 59 2.19 8.04 1.07
N SER A 60 2.49 7.47 2.24
CA SER A 60 1.41 7.12 3.18
C SER A 60 0.77 8.42 3.66
N HIS A 61 -0.56 8.46 3.76
CA HIS A 61 -1.34 9.66 4.06
C HIS A 61 -1.10 10.26 5.47
N ILE A 62 -0.07 9.77 6.17
CA ILE A 62 0.54 10.40 7.34
C ILE A 62 2.09 10.28 7.32
N GLY A 63 2.71 9.56 6.40
CA GLY A 63 4.13 9.22 6.48
C GLY A 63 4.45 8.31 7.68
N PRO A 64 5.44 7.42 7.58
CA PRO A 64 5.94 6.66 8.73
C PRO A 64 6.37 7.59 9.88
N VAL A 65 6.89 8.78 9.54
CA VAL A 65 7.31 9.81 10.49
C VAL A 65 6.15 10.34 11.33
N PHE A 66 4.99 10.64 10.74
CA PHE A 66 3.88 11.18 11.53
C PHE A 66 3.04 10.08 12.19
N GLN A 67 2.96 8.89 11.59
CA GLN A 67 2.45 7.70 12.28
C GLN A 67 3.27 7.44 13.55
N TYR A 68 4.60 7.58 13.46
CA TYR A 68 5.53 7.52 14.59
C TYR A 68 5.31 8.67 15.59
N ILE A 69 5.16 9.92 15.15
CA ILE A 69 4.86 11.07 16.03
C ILE A 69 3.52 10.89 16.78
N ARG A 70 2.48 10.45 16.06
CA ARG A 70 1.11 10.28 16.58
C ARG A 70 1.01 9.10 17.55
N ASP A 71 1.59 7.96 17.20
CA ASP A 71 1.47 6.74 17.98
C ASP A 71 2.42 6.73 19.20
N TYR A 72 3.50 7.53 19.20
CA TYR A 72 4.55 7.49 20.24
C TYR A 72 4.59 8.68 21.21
N ARG A 73 3.68 9.69 21.12
CA ARG A 73 3.74 10.92 21.96
C ARG A 73 5.16 11.54 22.04
N ASP A 74 5.99 11.36 21.00
CA ASP A 74 7.38 11.81 21.01
C ASP A 74 7.56 12.99 20.06
N SER A 75 7.60 14.19 20.63
CA SER A 75 7.77 15.47 19.92
C SER A 75 9.22 15.70 19.43
N ARG A 76 10.08 14.69 19.39
CA ARG A 76 11.50 14.85 19.01
C ARG A 76 11.82 14.38 17.59
N CYS A 77 10.92 13.67 16.91
CA CYS A 77 10.97 13.43 15.45
C CYS A 77 10.69 14.70 14.62
N HIS A 78 10.87 15.86 15.25
CA HIS A 78 10.62 17.17 14.69
C HIS A 78 11.92 17.93 14.40
N THR A 79 13.09 17.47 14.88
CA THR A 79 14.39 18.07 14.52
C THR A 79 14.93 17.60 13.18
N ASP A 80 14.24 16.68 12.52
CA ASP A 80 14.52 16.17 11.18
C ASP A 80 14.92 17.28 10.21
N PHE A 81 14.25 18.44 10.28
CA PHE A 81 14.58 19.61 9.47
C PHE A 81 15.96 20.19 9.77
N ALA A 82 16.36 20.32 11.04
CA ALA A 82 17.67 20.82 11.42
C ALA A 82 18.80 19.85 11.03
N ASP A 83 18.55 18.55 11.07
CA ASP A 83 19.55 17.54 10.71
C ASP A 83 19.72 17.47 9.19
N LEU A 84 18.62 17.54 8.44
CA LEU A 84 18.62 17.61 6.98
C LEU A 84 19.22 18.94 6.48
N ALA A 85 18.89 20.06 7.12
CA ALA A 85 19.52 21.36 6.87
C ALA A 85 21.03 21.27 7.06
N TYR A 86 21.45 20.67 8.18
CA TYR A 86 22.86 20.52 8.50
C TYR A 86 23.58 19.62 7.49
N ALA A 87 23.00 18.49 7.12
CA ALA A 87 23.53 17.60 6.08
C ALA A 87 23.69 18.32 4.74
N TYR A 88 22.70 19.13 4.35
CA TYR A 88 22.79 19.99 3.17
C TYR A 88 23.94 21.00 3.31
N LEU A 89 24.04 21.75 4.41
CA LEU A 89 25.09 22.75 4.61
C LEU A 89 26.50 22.13 4.58
N LEU A 90 26.64 20.87 4.98
CA LEU A 90 27.89 20.13 4.91
C LEU A 90 28.25 19.63 3.50
N THR A 91 27.28 19.46 2.60
CA THR A 91 27.49 18.70 1.35
C THR A 91 27.13 19.48 0.09
N GLY A 92 26.24 20.46 0.18
CA GLY A 92 25.56 21.09 -0.96
C GLY A 92 24.54 20.17 -1.64
N ASP A 93 24.32 18.95 -1.15
CA ASP A 93 23.45 17.96 -1.81
C ASP A 93 21.97 18.24 -1.49
N ARG A 94 21.24 18.65 -2.52
CA ARG A 94 19.83 19.09 -2.41
C ARG A 94 18.90 18.00 -1.90
N LYS A 95 19.25 16.71 -2.04
CA LYS A 95 18.37 15.59 -1.63
C LYS A 95 17.90 15.68 -0.18
N TYR A 96 18.74 16.23 0.70
CA TYR A 96 18.43 16.38 2.12
C TYR A 96 17.28 17.39 2.33
N LEU A 97 17.25 18.47 1.55
CA LEU A 97 16.18 19.46 1.59
C LEU A 97 14.91 18.93 0.92
N ASP A 98 15.03 18.32 -0.26
CA ASP A 98 13.87 17.84 -1.02
C ASP A 98 13.02 16.81 -0.24
N LYS A 99 13.66 15.96 0.59
CA LYS A 99 12.96 14.98 1.43
C LYS A 99 12.01 15.62 2.45
N SER A 100 12.37 16.80 2.97
CA SER A 100 11.63 17.50 4.03
C SER A 100 10.71 18.60 3.52
N LEU A 101 10.96 19.14 2.32
CA LEU A 101 10.15 20.20 1.71
C LEU A 101 8.65 19.83 1.60
N ASN A 102 8.35 18.54 1.38
CA ASN A 102 6.97 18.05 1.25
C ASN A 102 6.17 18.06 2.57
N THR A 103 6.85 17.99 3.72
CA THR A 103 6.23 17.93 5.06
C THR A 103 6.45 19.20 5.88
N PHE A 104 7.32 20.11 5.41
CA PHE A 104 7.62 21.37 6.08
C PHE A 104 6.37 22.24 6.27
N ASP A 105 5.45 22.26 5.30
CA ASP A 105 4.17 22.97 5.43
C ASP A 105 3.32 22.46 6.60
N PHE A 106 3.16 21.14 6.65
CA PHE A 106 2.43 20.43 7.69
C PHE A 106 3.05 20.72 9.05
N TYR A 107 4.37 20.75 9.12
CA TYR A 107 5.09 21.10 10.32
C TYR A 107 4.79 22.53 10.79
N LEU A 108 4.85 23.52 9.90
CA LEU A 108 4.52 24.91 10.24
C LEU A 108 3.06 25.07 10.70
N HIS A 109 2.13 24.28 10.15
CA HIS A 109 0.72 24.35 10.51
C HIS A 109 0.38 23.66 11.84
N PHE A 110 0.95 22.49 12.12
CA PHE A 110 0.53 21.65 13.26
C PHE A 110 1.52 21.64 14.44
N ALA A 111 2.79 21.95 14.21
CA ALA A 111 3.84 21.81 15.21
C ALA A 111 4.23 23.13 15.90
N TYR A 112 3.38 24.16 15.89
CA TYR A 112 3.65 25.41 16.60
C TYR A 112 3.76 25.23 18.14
N HIS A 113 3.22 24.12 18.67
CA HIS A 113 3.37 23.71 20.07
C HIS A 113 4.60 22.83 20.34
N SER A 114 5.35 22.47 19.31
CA SER A 114 6.50 21.57 19.46
C SER A 114 7.73 22.33 19.96
N THR A 115 8.45 21.72 20.91
CA THR A 115 9.77 22.22 21.35
C THR A 115 10.81 22.17 20.23
N ALA A 116 10.55 21.52 19.11
CA ALA A 116 11.42 21.55 17.95
C ALA A 116 11.12 22.71 16.97
N PHE A 117 10.17 23.60 17.28
CA PHE A 117 9.96 24.81 16.46
C PHE A 117 11.24 25.64 16.32
N PHE A 118 12.16 25.54 17.28
CA PHE A 118 13.48 26.18 17.24
C PHE A 118 14.40 25.72 16.10
N SER A 119 14.16 24.58 15.45
CA SER A 119 14.96 24.13 14.30
C SER A 119 14.52 24.72 12.96
N VAL A 120 13.35 25.38 12.90
CA VAL A 120 12.82 25.99 11.66
C VAL A 120 13.77 27.02 11.05
N PRO A 121 14.39 27.94 11.82
CA PRO A 121 15.32 28.91 11.26
C PRO A 121 16.54 28.27 10.58
N GLU A 122 17.08 27.15 11.12
CA GLU A 122 18.21 26.43 10.50
C GLU A 122 17.83 25.92 9.11
N TYR A 123 16.62 25.38 8.99
CA TYR A 123 16.12 24.86 7.73
C TYR A 123 15.79 25.95 6.72
N LEU A 124 15.15 27.04 7.15
CA LEU A 124 14.91 28.22 6.29
C LEU A 124 16.23 28.81 5.77
N TYR A 125 17.26 28.87 6.60
CA TYR A 125 18.59 29.30 6.18
C TYR A 125 19.22 28.36 5.14
N ALA A 126 19.09 27.04 5.32
CA ALA A 126 19.57 26.07 4.34
C ALA A 126 18.83 26.19 3.00
N LEU A 127 17.51 26.43 3.02
CA LEU A 127 16.71 26.70 1.82
C LEU A 127 17.18 27.96 1.08
N ASP A 128 17.43 29.05 1.81
CA ASP A 128 17.99 30.29 1.23
C ASP A 128 19.36 30.05 0.57
N LYS A 129 20.25 29.30 1.25
CA LYS A 129 21.55 28.91 0.68
C LYS A 129 21.44 28.03 -0.57
N ALA A 130 20.38 27.25 -0.68
CA ALA A 130 20.08 26.44 -1.85
C ALA A 130 19.43 27.24 -2.99
N GLY A 131 19.13 28.53 -2.79
CA GLY A 131 18.33 29.32 -3.72
C GLY A 131 16.89 28.81 -3.84
N LEU A 132 16.43 28.05 -2.85
CA LEU A 132 15.09 27.48 -2.80
C LEU A 132 14.19 28.42 -2.02
N SER A 133 13.31 29.09 -2.76
CA SER A 133 12.16 29.72 -2.15
C SER A 133 11.08 28.65 -2.01
N ALA A 134 10.88 28.18 -0.78
CA ALA A 134 9.79 27.26 -0.49
C ALA A 134 8.41 27.84 -0.90
N LEU A 135 8.30 29.16 -1.08
CA LEU A 135 7.09 29.89 -1.49
C LEU A 135 6.90 30.04 -3.01
N THR A 136 7.92 29.79 -3.86
CA THR A 136 7.83 30.09 -5.31
C THR A 136 8.27 28.96 -6.24
N ASP A 137 8.73 27.82 -5.70
CA ASP A 137 8.89 26.59 -6.50
C ASP A 137 7.52 26.10 -7.00
N PRO A 138 7.42 25.50 -8.20
CA PRO A 138 6.15 25.06 -8.75
C PRO A 138 5.41 24.13 -7.79
N ALA A 139 4.10 24.33 -7.71
CA ALA A 139 3.19 23.49 -6.95
C ALA A 139 3.44 22.00 -7.28
N PRO A 140 3.41 21.10 -6.26
CA PRO A 140 3.53 19.68 -6.50
C PRO A 140 2.50 19.21 -7.52
N SER A 141 2.79 18.07 -8.16
CA SER A 141 1.88 17.42 -9.10
C SER A 141 0.46 17.28 -8.54
N VAL A 142 -0.51 17.11 -9.44
CA VAL A 142 -1.89 16.82 -9.03
C VAL A 142 -1.91 15.54 -8.20
N ARG A 143 -2.34 15.66 -6.95
CA ARG A 143 -2.47 14.56 -6.02
C ARG A 143 -3.91 14.12 -5.93
N THR A 144 -4.12 12.84 -5.63
CA THR A 144 -5.44 12.23 -5.49
C THR A 144 -5.49 11.51 -4.14
N GLY A 145 -6.54 11.75 -3.36
CA GLY A 145 -6.89 10.97 -2.18
C GLY A 145 -8.21 10.25 -2.42
N LYS A 146 -8.37 9.06 -1.82
CA LYS A 146 -9.60 8.28 -1.95
C LYS A 146 -10.07 7.75 -0.59
N ALA A 147 -11.38 7.62 -0.45
CA ALA A 147 -12.02 6.91 0.65
C ALA A 147 -13.30 6.23 0.15
N PHE A 148 -13.70 5.18 0.84
CA PHE A 148 -14.89 4.39 0.50
C PHE A 148 -15.75 4.20 1.74
N TRP A 149 -17.03 3.92 1.55
CA TRP A 149 -17.87 3.32 2.59
C TRP A 149 -18.92 2.43 1.95
N ALA A 150 -19.40 1.44 2.70
CA ALA A 150 -20.58 0.67 2.35
C ALA A 150 -21.77 1.29 3.07
N ASP A 151 -22.76 1.80 2.32
CA ASP A 151 -23.96 2.34 2.93
C ASP A 151 -24.94 1.22 3.27
N GLU A 152 -25.26 1.14 4.56
CA GLU A 152 -26.22 0.21 5.14
C GLU A 152 -27.45 0.94 5.72
N THR A 153 -27.53 2.27 5.53
CA THR A 153 -28.51 3.13 6.18
C THR A 153 -29.33 3.90 5.16
N ASP A 154 -30.57 4.23 5.52
CA ASP A 154 -31.42 5.12 4.71
C ASP A 154 -31.30 6.59 5.17
N LYS A 155 -30.18 6.97 5.80
CA LYS A 155 -29.95 8.31 6.37
C LYS A 155 -28.89 9.07 5.56
N PRO A 156 -29.00 10.40 5.43
CA PRO A 156 -27.94 11.19 4.83
C PRO A 156 -26.62 11.02 5.59
N VAL A 157 -25.53 10.87 4.85
CA VAL A 157 -24.17 10.74 5.39
C VAL A 157 -23.50 12.11 5.40
N LYS A 158 -22.85 12.45 6.51
CA LYS A 158 -22.02 13.65 6.64
C LYS A 158 -20.57 13.27 6.36
N LEU A 159 -20.05 13.80 5.26
CA LEU A 159 -18.67 13.63 4.87
C LEU A 159 -17.89 14.93 5.11
N VAL A 160 -16.70 14.79 5.68
CA VAL A 160 -15.74 15.85 5.87
C VAL A 160 -14.49 15.50 5.06
N VAL A 161 -14.12 16.39 4.14
CA VAL A 161 -12.84 16.31 3.43
C VAL A 161 -11.96 17.45 3.91
N TYR A 162 -10.92 17.10 4.64
CA TYR A 162 -9.85 18.00 5.02
C TYR A 162 -8.88 18.09 3.85
N GLN A 163 -8.70 19.28 3.31
CA GLN A 163 -7.72 19.59 2.29
C GLN A 163 -6.58 20.37 2.94
N GLN A 164 -5.36 19.98 2.63
CA GLN A 164 -4.19 20.79 2.92
C GLN A 164 -3.37 20.95 1.66
N SER A 165 -3.25 22.18 1.16
CA SER A 165 -2.29 22.48 0.12
C SER A 165 -0.87 22.48 0.69
N GLY A 166 0.09 21.90 -0.02
CA GLY A 166 1.49 22.09 0.34
C GLY A 166 1.90 23.58 0.22
N TYR A 167 2.94 23.97 0.95
CA TYR A 167 3.43 25.35 1.06
C TYR A 167 3.76 26.05 -0.28
N ARG A 168 3.89 25.27 -1.36
CA ARG A 168 4.18 25.72 -2.73
C ARG A 168 2.94 26.03 -3.59
N VAL A 169 1.73 25.87 -3.05
CA VAL A 169 0.50 26.14 -3.81
C VAL A 169 -0.07 27.49 -3.36
N ALA A 170 0.04 28.52 -4.21
CA ALA A 170 -0.52 29.81 -3.85
C ALA A 170 -2.05 29.74 -3.69
N ALA A 171 -2.60 30.58 -2.80
CA ALA A 171 -4.04 30.73 -2.67
C ALA A 171 -4.63 31.19 -4.01
N GLY A 172 -5.38 30.31 -4.68
CA GLY A 172 -5.96 30.53 -6.02
C GLY A 172 -5.35 29.69 -7.15
N GLU A 173 -4.19 29.07 -6.94
CA GLU A 173 -3.60 28.10 -7.89
C GLU A 173 -4.10 26.67 -7.64
N THR A 174 -4.68 26.43 -6.46
CA THR A 174 -5.36 25.17 -6.16
C THR A 174 -6.60 25.05 -7.04
N THR A 175 -6.54 24.12 -7.99
CA THR A 175 -7.68 23.75 -8.81
C THR A 175 -7.89 22.24 -8.72
N GLY A 176 -9.14 21.86 -8.50
CA GLY A 176 -9.48 20.46 -8.27
C GLY A 176 -10.96 20.24 -8.00
N ALA A 177 -11.29 19.03 -7.62
CA ALA A 177 -12.63 18.66 -7.21
C ALA A 177 -12.62 17.53 -6.18
N ILE A 178 -13.69 17.48 -5.39
CA ILE A 178 -14.10 16.32 -4.62
C ILE A 178 -15.26 15.69 -5.36
N GLU A 179 -15.08 14.46 -5.83
CA GLU A 179 -16.08 13.68 -6.51
C GLU A 179 -16.59 12.57 -5.59
N VAL A 180 -17.91 12.50 -5.42
CA VAL A 180 -18.58 11.38 -4.75
C VAL A 180 -19.29 10.57 -5.81
N THR A 181 -18.93 9.31 -5.93
CA THR A 181 -19.54 8.32 -6.84
C THR A 181 -20.44 7.39 -6.04
N SER A 182 -21.71 7.32 -6.40
CA SER A 182 -22.72 6.40 -5.84
C SER A 182 -22.54 4.95 -6.34
N PRO A 183 -23.22 3.97 -5.72
CA PRO A 183 -23.24 2.58 -6.19
C PRO A 183 -23.68 2.43 -7.65
N SER A 184 -24.63 3.23 -8.13
CA SER A 184 -25.08 3.25 -9.52
C SER A 184 -24.09 3.93 -10.49
N GLY A 185 -23.03 4.55 -9.97
CA GLY A 185 -22.03 5.28 -10.76
C GLY A 185 -22.37 6.74 -11.00
N LYS A 186 -23.44 7.28 -10.43
CA LYS A 186 -23.73 8.72 -10.47
C LYS A 186 -22.68 9.49 -9.67
N VAL A 187 -22.11 10.52 -10.29
CA VAL A 187 -21.06 11.37 -9.71
C VAL A 187 -21.62 12.74 -9.32
N THR A 188 -21.33 13.18 -8.11
CA THR A 188 -21.51 14.58 -7.68
C THR A 188 -20.16 15.21 -7.41
N SER A 189 -19.94 16.44 -7.89
CA SER A 189 -18.64 17.12 -7.82
C SER A 189 -18.73 18.42 -7.02
N THR A 190 -17.79 18.63 -6.10
CA THR A 190 -17.58 19.87 -5.37
C THR A 190 -16.25 20.47 -5.78
N LYS A 191 -16.25 21.69 -6.31
CA LYS A 191 -15.03 22.36 -6.77
C LYS A 191 -14.10 22.66 -5.59
N ILE A 192 -12.80 22.41 -5.79
CA ILE A 192 -11.71 22.86 -4.94
C ILE A 192 -11.06 24.05 -5.64
N ASP A 193 -11.19 25.24 -5.07
CA ASP A 193 -10.59 26.47 -5.59
C ASP A 193 -9.90 27.34 -4.54
N ARG A 194 -9.70 26.78 -3.34
CA ARG A 194 -9.05 27.44 -2.21
C ARG A 194 -7.76 26.74 -1.86
N GLY A 195 -6.69 27.50 -1.73
CA GLY A 195 -5.41 27.00 -1.21
C GLY A 195 -5.36 27.03 0.32
N GLY A 196 -4.36 26.35 0.88
CA GLY A 196 -4.11 26.27 2.31
C GLY A 196 -4.86 25.12 3.00
N LEU A 197 -5.19 25.31 4.27
CA LEU A 197 -6.00 24.38 5.06
C LEU A 197 -7.49 24.70 4.88
N ASP A 198 -8.24 23.78 4.27
CA ASP A 198 -9.70 23.91 4.12
C ASP A 198 -10.42 22.63 4.55
N VAL A 199 -11.70 22.77 4.90
CA VAL A 199 -12.57 21.69 5.37
C VAL A 199 -13.89 21.74 4.63
N TYR A 200 -14.05 20.84 3.66
CA TYR A 200 -15.28 20.66 2.91
C TYR A 200 -16.23 19.78 3.72
N ARG A 201 -17.40 20.32 4.04
CA ARG A 201 -18.47 19.57 4.71
C ARG A 201 -19.56 19.28 3.69
N LEU A 202 -19.68 18.01 3.33
CA LEU A 202 -20.60 17.51 2.34
C LEU A 202 -21.71 16.73 3.06
N THR A 203 -22.95 16.92 2.62
CA THR A 203 -24.06 16.05 3.01
C THR A 203 -24.43 15.24 1.79
N ILE A 204 -24.22 13.93 1.87
CA ILE A 204 -24.57 13.00 0.81
C ILE A 204 -26.02 12.56 1.07
N PRO A 205 -26.97 12.89 0.17
CA PRO A 205 -28.36 12.50 0.37
C PRO A 205 -28.50 10.98 0.44
N ALA A 206 -29.44 10.50 1.26
CA ALA A 206 -29.94 9.14 1.11
C ALA A 206 -30.78 9.09 -0.18
N ASP A 207 -30.19 8.63 -1.27
CA ASP A 207 -30.88 8.40 -2.54
C ASP A 207 -31.52 7.00 -2.62
N GLY A 208 -31.39 6.21 -1.55
CA GLY A 208 -31.92 4.85 -1.44
C GLY A 208 -30.99 3.78 -2.02
N GLU A 209 -29.83 4.16 -2.56
CA GLU A 209 -28.85 3.23 -3.10
C GLU A 209 -28.01 2.61 -1.97
N ARG A 210 -28.19 1.31 -1.76
CA ARG A 210 -27.30 0.51 -0.91
C ARG A 210 -26.10 0.04 -1.72
N GLY A 211 -24.93 0.08 -1.11
CA GLY A 211 -23.71 -0.41 -1.73
C GLY A 211 -22.50 0.46 -1.43
N THR A 212 -21.46 0.30 -2.23
CA THR A 212 -20.21 1.03 -2.03
C THR A 212 -20.25 2.38 -2.71
N TYR A 213 -20.00 3.42 -1.93
CA TYR A 213 -19.70 4.74 -2.45
C TYR A 213 -18.19 4.98 -2.45
N LYS A 214 -17.74 5.80 -3.40
CA LYS A 214 -16.34 6.24 -3.52
C LYS A 214 -16.28 7.75 -3.43
N VAL A 215 -15.38 8.26 -2.59
CA VAL A 215 -14.97 9.67 -2.59
C VAL A 215 -13.57 9.75 -3.16
N GLU A 216 -13.39 10.60 -4.15
CA GLU A 216 -12.10 10.91 -4.73
C GLU A 216 -11.90 12.43 -4.67
N ALA A 217 -10.86 12.87 -3.97
CA ALA A 217 -10.48 14.27 -3.93
C ALA A 217 -9.18 14.43 -4.72
N LYS A 218 -9.18 15.38 -5.66
CA LYS A 218 -8.05 15.60 -6.56
C LYS A 218 -7.82 17.09 -6.71
N ALA A 219 -6.62 17.56 -6.36
CA ALA A 219 -6.20 18.95 -6.59
C ALA A 219 -4.69 19.06 -6.70
N THR A 220 -4.22 20.11 -7.37
CA THR A 220 -2.80 20.42 -7.50
C THR A 220 -2.16 20.62 -6.14
N GLY A 221 -1.12 19.84 -5.84
CA GLY A 221 -0.29 19.98 -4.65
C GLY A 221 -1.01 19.84 -3.31
N CYS A 222 -2.18 19.20 -3.25
CA CYS A 222 -2.97 19.04 -2.02
C CYS A 222 -2.92 17.61 -1.45
N TYR A 223 -2.93 17.51 -0.14
CA TYR A 223 -3.17 16.28 0.61
C TYR A 223 -4.60 16.28 1.14
N PHE A 224 -5.17 15.07 1.28
CA PHE A 224 -6.56 14.89 1.65
C PHE A 224 -6.70 13.95 2.83
N TRP A 225 -7.63 14.29 3.72
CA TRP A 225 -8.07 13.46 4.82
C TRP A 225 -9.59 13.37 4.81
N PHE A 226 -10.10 12.19 5.03
CA PHE A 226 -11.53 11.91 4.96
C PHE A 226 -12.03 11.51 6.35
N GLY A 227 -13.14 12.10 6.76
CA GLY A 227 -13.89 11.68 7.93
C GLY A 227 -15.37 11.63 7.58
N ALA A 228 -16.11 10.69 8.14
CA ALA A 228 -17.56 10.64 7.98
C ALA A 228 -18.22 10.24 9.31
N ASP A 229 -19.53 10.45 9.41
CA ASP A 229 -20.34 9.90 10.49
C ASP A 229 -20.68 8.40 10.30
N VAL A 230 -20.08 7.78 9.28
CA VAL A 230 -20.03 6.34 9.02
C VAL A 230 -18.58 5.85 8.96
N PRO A 231 -18.30 4.57 9.23
CA PRO A 231 -16.96 4.00 9.05
C PRO A 231 -16.48 4.15 7.60
N LEU A 232 -15.29 4.73 7.42
CA LEU A 232 -14.62 4.81 6.13
C LEU A 232 -13.65 3.64 5.95
N LEU A 233 -13.52 3.20 4.71
CA LEU A 233 -12.62 2.15 4.26
C LEU A 233 -11.52 2.76 3.38
N SER A 234 -10.30 2.23 3.52
CA SER A 234 -9.14 2.61 2.70
C SER A 234 -9.20 2.04 1.27
N SER A 235 -9.99 1.00 1.07
CA SER A 235 -10.24 0.31 -0.20
C SER A 235 -11.72 -0.08 -0.28
N PRO A 236 -12.30 -0.25 -1.48
CA PRO A 236 -13.66 -0.73 -1.59
C PRO A 236 -13.73 -2.19 -1.11
N PRO A 237 -14.88 -2.64 -0.57
CA PRO A 237 -15.07 -4.05 -0.29
C PRO A 237 -15.06 -4.85 -1.60
N PRO A 238 -14.73 -6.16 -1.56
CA PRO A 238 -14.94 -7.04 -2.69
C PRO A 238 -16.44 -7.09 -3.03
N VAL A 239 -16.77 -7.08 -4.33
CA VAL A 239 -18.15 -7.08 -4.81
C VAL A 239 -18.38 -8.16 -5.85
N LEU A 240 -19.57 -8.76 -5.83
CA LEU A 240 -19.98 -9.72 -6.85
C LEU A 240 -20.46 -8.98 -8.11
N VAL A 241 -19.91 -9.36 -9.26
CA VAL A 241 -20.28 -8.87 -10.58
C VAL A 241 -20.51 -10.05 -11.52
N GLU A 242 -20.82 -9.81 -12.79
CA GLU A 242 -20.89 -10.91 -13.77
C GLU A 242 -19.53 -11.60 -13.92
N GLY A 243 -19.52 -12.92 -13.71
CA GLY A 243 -18.33 -13.77 -13.79
C GLY A 243 -18.17 -14.44 -15.15
N LYS A 244 -17.25 -15.41 -15.22
CA LYS A 244 -17.14 -16.35 -16.34
C LYS A 244 -18.32 -17.33 -16.31
N PHE A 245 -18.73 -17.75 -15.11
CA PHE A 245 -19.87 -18.62 -14.85
C PHE A 245 -20.69 -17.99 -13.72
N GLY A 246 -21.89 -17.49 -14.03
CA GLY A 246 -22.71 -16.83 -13.00
C GLY A 246 -22.08 -15.52 -12.53
N LYS A 247 -21.79 -15.41 -11.23
CA LYS A 247 -21.10 -14.25 -10.66
C LYS A 247 -19.63 -14.51 -10.42
N GLY A 248 -18.88 -13.42 -10.31
CA GLY A 248 -17.45 -13.43 -10.02
C GLY A 248 -17.10 -12.33 -9.03
N LEU A 249 -15.96 -12.52 -8.37
CA LEU A 249 -15.42 -11.61 -7.38
C LEU A 249 -14.61 -10.49 -8.04
N LYS A 250 -15.14 -9.27 -8.06
CA LYS A 250 -14.39 -8.10 -8.53
C LYS A 250 -13.46 -7.58 -7.45
N LEU A 251 -12.17 -7.57 -7.76
CA LEU A 251 -11.09 -7.05 -6.93
C LEU A 251 -10.40 -5.91 -7.69
N ALA A 252 -10.91 -4.69 -7.51
CA ALA A 252 -10.44 -3.48 -8.18
C ALA A 252 -10.27 -2.33 -7.19
N ASP A 253 -9.44 -1.34 -7.55
CA ASP A 253 -9.15 -0.17 -6.71
C ASP A 253 -8.68 -0.54 -5.28
N GLY A 254 -7.97 -1.67 -5.18
CA GLY A 254 -7.43 -2.19 -3.93
C GLY A 254 -8.39 -3.06 -3.11
N ALA A 255 -9.59 -3.38 -3.61
CA ALA A 255 -10.42 -4.42 -3.02
C ALA A 255 -9.64 -5.74 -2.92
N LYS A 256 -9.80 -6.41 -1.78
CA LYS A 256 -9.12 -7.67 -1.44
C LYS A 256 -10.05 -8.63 -0.71
N LEU A 257 -9.71 -9.91 -0.75
CA LEU A 257 -10.36 -10.94 0.04
C LEU A 257 -9.32 -11.70 0.87
N ASP A 258 -9.49 -11.69 2.19
CA ASP A 258 -8.65 -12.43 3.14
C ASP A 258 -9.37 -13.70 3.62
N LEU A 259 -8.68 -14.84 3.55
CA LEU A 259 -9.15 -16.16 3.95
C LEU A 259 -8.15 -16.78 4.94
N PRO A 260 -8.57 -17.58 5.93
CA PRO A 260 -7.63 -18.26 6.81
C PRO A 260 -6.86 -19.33 6.03
N VAL A 261 -5.56 -19.47 6.31
CA VAL A 261 -4.74 -20.56 5.76
C VAL A 261 -5.10 -21.92 6.37
N GLU A 262 -5.43 -21.94 7.66
CA GLU A 262 -5.73 -23.17 8.39
C GLU A 262 -6.83 -23.97 7.70
N GLY A 263 -6.54 -25.23 7.35
CA GLY A 263 -7.46 -26.12 6.65
C GLY A 263 -7.59 -25.88 5.14
N HIS A 264 -7.10 -24.76 4.60
CA HIS A 264 -7.29 -24.37 3.20
C HIS A 264 -6.05 -24.47 2.32
N LEU A 265 -4.86 -24.64 2.89
CA LEU A 265 -3.60 -24.72 2.14
C LEU A 265 -2.67 -25.78 2.73
N ASN A 266 -2.09 -26.61 1.87
CA ASN A 266 -1.10 -27.62 2.26
C ASN A 266 0.30 -27.18 1.81
N LEU A 267 1.25 -27.19 2.75
CA LEU A 267 2.62 -26.72 2.49
C LEU A 267 3.41 -27.67 1.58
N ASP A 268 3.21 -28.98 1.71
CA ASP A 268 4.09 -29.98 1.07
C ASP A 268 3.68 -30.30 -0.36
N GLU A 269 2.39 -30.17 -0.69
CA GLU A 269 1.85 -30.44 -2.00
C GLU A 269 0.51 -29.69 -2.17
N GLY A 270 0.26 -29.14 -3.35
CA GLY A 270 -1.01 -28.47 -3.60
C GLY A 270 -1.16 -27.88 -4.99
N THR A 271 -2.37 -27.39 -5.26
CA THR A 271 -2.74 -26.66 -6.48
C THR A 271 -3.72 -25.57 -6.14
N ILE A 272 -3.46 -24.33 -6.55
CA ILE A 272 -4.48 -23.29 -6.66
C ILE A 272 -4.88 -23.15 -8.13
N GLU A 273 -6.16 -23.07 -8.40
CA GLU A 273 -6.70 -22.75 -9.73
C GLU A 273 -7.89 -21.78 -9.66
N LEU A 274 -8.00 -20.92 -10.66
CA LEU A 274 -9.05 -19.90 -10.78
C LEU A 274 -9.21 -19.40 -12.21
N TRP A 275 -10.37 -18.84 -12.53
CA TRP A 275 -10.57 -17.98 -13.70
C TRP A 275 -10.28 -16.52 -13.35
N PHE A 276 -9.64 -15.80 -14.25
CA PHE A 276 -9.31 -14.39 -14.09
C PHE A 276 -9.62 -13.59 -15.36
N GLN A 277 -10.21 -12.41 -15.17
CA GLN A 277 -10.41 -11.41 -16.22
C GLN A 277 -9.74 -10.08 -15.80
N PRO A 278 -8.74 -9.57 -16.53
CA PRO A 278 -8.12 -8.30 -16.22
C PRO A 278 -9.04 -7.13 -16.60
N LEU A 279 -9.03 -6.06 -15.80
CA LEU A 279 -9.69 -4.79 -16.11
C LEU A 279 -8.74 -3.78 -16.77
N TRP A 280 -7.59 -4.26 -17.23
CA TRP A 280 -6.48 -3.51 -17.83
C TRP A 280 -5.94 -4.26 -19.05
N ASP A 281 -5.29 -3.53 -19.94
CA ASP A 281 -4.50 -4.08 -21.04
C ASP A 281 -3.03 -4.17 -20.61
N ALA A 282 -2.29 -5.20 -21.00
CA ALA A 282 -0.84 -5.23 -20.81
C ALA A 282 -0.14 -4.43 -21.93
N PRO A 283 0.79 -3.50 -21.61
CA PRO A 283 1.20 -3.05 -20.28
C PRO A 283 0.13 -2.18 -19.60
N SER A 284 -0.04 -2.33 -18.29
CA SER A 284 -1.12 -1.72 -17.53
C SER A 284 -0.76 -0.29 -17.14
N GLY A 285 -1.50 0.69 -17.68
CA GLY A 285 -1.71 2.07 -17.17
C GLY A 285 -0.61 2.73 -16.33
N ARG A 286 0.67 2.56 -16.69
CA ARG A 286 1.82 2.98 -15.88
C ARG A 286 1.89 4.49 -15.76
N THR A 287 2.44 4.97 -14.66
CA THR A 287 2.69 6.40 -14.43
C THR A 287 4.12 6.61 -13.96
N GLU A 288 4.59 7.85 -13.93
CA GLU A 288 5.88 8.18 -13.33
C GLU A 288 5.92 7.81 -11.83
N ALA A 289 4.79 7.93 -11.13
CA ALA A 289 4.65 7.57 -9.72
C ALA A 289 4.53 6.04 -9.50
N VAL A 290 4.06 5.29 -10.49
CA VAL A 290 3.92 3.83 -10.46
C VAL A 290 4.52 3.23 -11.73
N PRO A 291 5.86 3.08 -11.77
CA PRO A 291 6.58 2.66 -12.98
C PRO A 291 6.47 1.16 -13.28
N TYR A 292 5.92 0.38 -12.34
CA TYR A 292 5.67 -1.06 -12.47
C TYR A 292 4.43 -1.48 -11.66
N HIS A 293 3.75 -2.53 -12.11
CA HIS A 293 2.62 -3.13 -11.43
C HIS A 293 2.85 -4.61 -11.12
N TYR A 294 2.33 -5.05 -9.98
CA TYR A 294 2.23 -6.46 -9.58
C TYR A 294 0.75 -6.82 -9.45
N HIS A 295 0.08 -7.25 -10.51
CA HIS A 295 -1.33 -7.63 -10.40
C HIS A 295 -1.47 -8.92 -9.59
N GLN A 296 -1.74 -8.76 -8.28
CA GLN A 296 -1.66 -9.84 -7.31
C GLN A 296 -2.94 -10.68 -7.28
N LEU A 297 -2.88 -11.93 -7.74
CA LEU A 297 -4.06 -12.79 -7.81
C LEU A 297 -4.24 -13.61 -6.53
N PHE A 298 -3.13 -14.15 -6.02
CA PHE A 298 -3.08 -14.93 -4.79
C PHE A 298 -1.76 -14.66 -4.07
N ASP A 299 -1.82 -14.46 -2.76
CA ASP A 299 -0.65 -14.26 -1.89
C ASP A 299 -0.90 -14.92 -0.54
N SER A 300 -0.11 -15.93 -0.18
CA SER A 300 -0.16 -16.56 1.15
C SER A 300 1.02 -16.15 2.04
N ARG A 301 1.76 -15.10 1.67
CA ARG A 301 2.91 -14.61 2.44
C ARG A 301 2.50 -13.73 3.60
N ASP A 302 3.38 -13.58 4.58
CA ASP A 302 3.20 -12.60 5.66
C ASP A 302 3.46 -11.17 5.16
N GLY A 303 3.26 -10.20 6.04
CA GLY A 303 3.51 -8.78 5.76
C GLY A 303 4.99 -8.42 5.52
N GLU A 304 5.92 -9.37 5.69
CA GLU A 304 7.34 -9.20 5.39
C GLU A 304 7.75 -9.87 4.06
N TYR A 305 6.81 -10.59 3.43
CA TYR A 305 7.01 -11.42 2.23
C TYR A 305 7.87 -12.67 2.44
N ASP A 306 8.08 -13.08 3.68
CA ASP A 306 9.07 -14.09 4.00
C ASP A 306 8.59 -15.51 3.66
N TYR A 307 7.33 -15.85 3.96
CA TYR A 307 6.91 -17.27 3.96
C TYR A 307 5.60 -17.51 3.22
N GLY A 308 5.65 -18.21 2.08
CA GLY A 308 4.43 -18.68 1.42
C GLY A 308 4.51 -18.77 -0.10
N PHE A 309 3.35 -18.93 -0.73
CA PHE A 309 3.17 -19.06 -2.18
C PHE A 309 2.52 -17.81 -2.74
N VAL A 310 2.82 -17.49 -3.99
CA VAL A 310 2.34 -16.26 -4.63
C VAL A 310 2.09 -16.48 -6.13
N LEU A 311 0.98 -15.94 -6.63
CA LEU A 311 0.62 -15.89 -8.05
C LEU A 311 0.27 -14.46 -8.43
N TYR A 312 1.03 -13.88 -9.34
CA TYR A 312 0.85 -12.49 -9.76
C TYR A 312 1.33 -12.27 -11.19
N LEU A 313 0.86 -11.20 -11.81
CA LEU A 313 1.44 -10.70 -13.04
C LEU A 313 2.37 -9.53 -12.76
N TYR A 314 3.61 -9.61 -13.21
CA TYR A 314 4.54 -8.48 -13.18
C TYR A 314 4.52 -7.74 -14.51
N ASP A 315 4.24 -6.44 -14.46
CA ASP A 315 4.29 -5.54 -15.60
C ASP A 315 5.30 -4.40 -15.37
N GLY A 316 6.51 -4.56 -15.90
CA GLY A 316 7.61 -3.58 -15.76
C GLY A 316 8.38 -3.27 -17.06
N GLY A 317 9.42 -2.45 -16.98
CA GLY A 317 10.49 -2.34 -17.99
C GLY A 317 11.47 -1.21 -17.65
N LYS A 318 12.80 -1.32 -17.72
CA LYS A 318 13.83 -2.37 -17.99
C LYS A 318 14.91 -2.15 -16.88
N VAL A 319 15.84 -3.03 -16.50
CA VAL A 319 16.32 -4.34 -16.99
C VAL A 319 16.46 -5.31 -15.79
N GLY A 320 16.04 -6.57 -16.01
CA GLY A 320 15.99 -7.69 -15.04
C GLY A 320 14.71 -8.54 -15.19
N ASP A 321 13.69 -7.90 -15.77
CA ASP A 321 12.52 -8.42 -16.50
C ASP A 321 12.14 -9.91 -16.30
N GLY A 322 11.16 -10.13 -15.43
CA GLY A 322 10.19 -11.23 -15.55
C GLY A 322 8.81 -10.69 -15.93
N LYS A 323 8.62 -10.16 -17.14
CA LYS A 323 7.29 -9.66 -17.54
C LYS A 323 6.36 -10.83 -17.75
N GLY A 324 5.19 -10.80 -17.10
CA GLY A 324 4.16 -11.79 -17.28
C GLY A 324 3.77 -12.49 -16.00
N LEU A 325 3.17 -13.66 -16.14
CA LEU A 325 2.61 -14.41 -15.02
C LEU A 325 3.73 -15.13 -14.27
N ILE A 326 3.80 -14.91 -12.97
CA ILE A 326 4.80 -15.49 -12.07
C ILE A 326 4.08 -16.31 -11.02
N ALA A 327 4.46 -17.58 -10.93
CA ALA A 327 4.13 -18.46 -9.82
C ALA A 327 5.42 -18.68 -9.02
N ALA A 328 5.43 -18.23 -7.77
CA ALA A 328 6.61 -18.21 -6.94
C ALA A 328 6.31 -18.63 -5.50
N TRP A 329 7.37 -18.82 -4.74
CA TRP A 329 7.30 -18.95 -3.29
C TRP A 329 8.48 -18.23 -2.63
N ALA A 330 8.37 -18.03 -1.32
CA ALA A 330 9.42 -17.46 -0.49
C ALA A 330 9.63 -18.27 0.80
N ASP A 331 10.88 -18.35 1.25
CA ASP A 331 11.32 -18.82 2.55
C ASP A 331 12.36 -17.84 3.12
N LYS A 332 11.89 -16.88 3.91
CA LYS A 332 12.66 -15.73 4.40
C LYS A 332 13.29 -14.95 3.24
N ASP A 333 14.62 -14.79 3.26
CA ASP A 333 15.41 -14.06 2.26
C ASP A 333 15.62 -14.84 0.95
N LYS A 334 14.98 -16.01 0.80
CA LYS A 334 15.12 -16.89 -0.36
C LYS A 334 13.79 -17.03 -1.09
N SER A 335 13.85 -17.19 -2.40
CA SER A 335 12.68 -17.43 -3.23
C SER A 335 13.04 -18.22 -4.46
N ASP A 336 12.06 -18.91 -5.01
CA ASP A 336 12.17 -19.52 -6.33
C ASP A 336 10.84 -19.38 -7.08
N ASN A 337 10.88 -19.47 -8.41
CA ASN A 337 9.72 -19.22 -9.26
C ASN A 337 9.78 -19.94 -10.61
N VAL A 338 8.63 -19.96 -11.29
CA VAL A 338 8.51 -20.03 -12.73
C VAL A 338 7.81 -18.77 -13.23
N SER A 339 8.19 -18.30 -14.41
CA SER A 339 7.58 -17.15 -15.05
C SER A 339 7.34 -17.41 -16.53
N VAL A 340 6.25 -16.85 -17.05
CA VAL A 340 5.91 -16.92 -18.47
C VAL A 340 5.44 -15.55 -18.97
N PRO A 341 5.97 -15.07 -20.11
CA PRO A 341 5.46 -13.85 -20.72
C PRO A 341 4.00 -14.00 -21.14
N VAL A 342 3.18 -13.02 -20.79
CA VAL A 342 1.80 -12.91 -21.27
C VAL A 342 1.50 -11.48 -21.72
N GLN A 343 0.51 -11.32 -22.60
CA GLN A 343 0.08 -10.04 -23.18
C GLN A 343 -1.45 -10.02 -23.22
N TRP A 344 -2.07 -10.06 -22.04
CA TRP A 344 -3.52 -10.11 -21.91
C TRP A 344 -4.15 -8.75 -22.20
N LYS A 345 -5.36 -8.79 -22.75
CA LYS A 345 -6.19 -7.61 -22.95
C LYS A 345 -7.30 -7.54 -21.93
N LYS A 346 -7.74 -6.32 -21.66
CA LYS A 346 -8.88 -6.06 -20.81
C LYS A 346 -10.09 -6.90 -21.25
N GLY A 347 -10.70 -7.60 -20.30
CA GLY A 347 -11.90 -8.40 -20.55
C GLY A 347 -11.62 -9.83 -21.05
N GLU A 348 -10.38 -10.23 -21.32
CA GLU A 348 -10.06 -11.61 -21.69
C GLU A 348 -10.08 -12.53 -20.47
N TRP A 349 -10.78 -13.66 -20.57
CA TRP A 349 -10.82 -14.66 -19.49
C TRP A 349 -9.71 -15.68 -19.67
N HIS A 350 -8.97 -15.94 -18.59
CA HIS A 350 -7.93 -16.96 -18.52
C HIS A 350 -8.15 -17.89 -17.34
N HIS A 351 -8.04 -19.19 -17.56
CA HIS A 351 -7.93 -20.16 -16.47
C HIS A 351 -6.46 -20.30 -16.07
N LEU A 352 -6.17 -20.16 -14.78
CA LEU A 352 -4.81 -20.19 -14.25
C LEU A 352 -4.72 -21.28 -13.20
N ALA A 353 -3.63 -22.05 -13.20
CA ALA A 353 -3.31 -22.93 -12.09
C ALA A 353 -1.82 -22.90 -11.73
N PHE A 354 -1.55 -22.82 -10.44
CA PHE A 354 -0.22 -22.93 -9.85
C PHE A 354 -0.21 -24.14 -8.92
N ALA A 355 0.60 -25.15 -9.26
CA ALA A 355 0.74 -26.39 -8.51
C ALA A 355 2.19 -26.62 -8.06
N TRP A 356 2.36 -27.23 -6.89
CA TRP A 356 3.66 -27.52 -6.29
C TRP A 356 3.67 -28.87 -5.59
N LYS A 357 4.87 -29.47 -5.49
CA LYS A 357 5.12 -30.67 -4.69
C LYS A 357 6.56 -30.69 -4.20
N LYS A 358 6.75 -30.79 -2.89
CA LYS A 358 8.08 -30.98 -2.30
C LYS A 358 8.68 -32.32 -2.75
N PRO A 359 10.01 -32.40 -2.90
CA PRO A 359 10.98 -31.35 -2.54
C PRO A 359 11.26 -30.32 -3.64
N SER A 360 10.77 -30.48 -4.88
CA SER A 360 11.36 -29.75 -6.02
C SER A 360 10.43 -29.42 -7.18
N GLN A 361 9.13 -29.77 -7.13
CA GLN A 361 8.26 -29.63 -8.29
C GLN A 361 7.41 -28.36 -8.24
N LEU A 362 7.39 -27.66 -9.37
CA LEU A 362 6.57 -26.49 -9.64
C LEU A 362 5.95 -26.62 -11.03
N ARG A 363 4.68 -26.26 -11.17
CA ARG A 363 3.93 -26.27 -12.43
C ARG A 363 3.03 -25.03 -12.51
N LEU A 364 3.02 -24.39 -13.67
CA LEU A 364 2.14 -23.27 -13.99
C LEU A 364 1.37 -23.60 -15.27
N TYR A 365 0.05 -23.45 -15.20
CA TYR A 365 -0.88 -23.71 -16.28
C TYR A 365 -1.65 -22.45 -16.66
N ILE A 366 -1.87 -22.27 -17.95
CA ILE A 366 -2.77 -21.26 -18.52
C ILE A 366 -3.71 -21.97 -19.49
N ASP A 367 -5.01 -21.77 -19.33
CA ASP A 367 -6.07 -22.32 -20.18
C ASP A 367 -5.94 -23.84 -20.38
N GLY A 368 -5.66 -24.55 -19.27
CA GLY A 368 -5.49 -26.01 -19.23
C GLY A 368 -4.13 -26.53 -19.72
N LYS A 369 -3.27 -25.68 -20.26
CA LYS A 369 -1.97 -26.08 -20.82
C LYS A 369 -0.85 -25.82 -19.82
N LEU A 370 0.06 -26.79 -19.66
CA LEU A 370 1.30 -26.58 -18.90
C LEU A 370 2.21 -25.62 -19.67
N VAL A 371 2.42 -24.42 -19.13
CA VAL A 371 3.20 -23.35 -19.79
C VAL A 371 4.58 -23.14 -19.18
N ALA A 372 4.76 -23.50 -17.91
CA ALA A 372 6.07 -23.48 -17.27
C ALA A 372 6.15 -24.54 -16.16
N SER A 373 7.35 -25.07 -15.94
CA SER A 373 7.59 -26.12 -14.94
C SER A 373 9.02 -26.09 -14.42
N LYS A 374 9.21 -26.59 -13.20
CA LYS A 374 10.51 -26.86 -12.60
C LYS A 374 10.46 -28.18 -11.83
N ASP A 375 11.51 -29.00 -11.95
CA ASP A 375 11.64 -30.27 -11.21
C ASP A 375 12.84 -30.27 -10.24
N ASP A 376 13.56 -29.15 -10.19
CA ASP A 376 14.71 -28.86 -9.33
C ASP A 376 14.49 -27.58 -8.50
N GLY A 377 13.23 -27.28 -8.17
CA GLY A 377 12.84 -26.16 -7.31
C GLY A 377 13.53 -26.20 -5.95
N LYS A 378 13.89 -25.03 -5.44
CA LYS A 378 14.63 -24.88 -4.17
C LYS A 378 13.93 -23.90 -3.24
N ASP A 379 14.37 -23.87 -1.98
CA ASP A 379 13.94 -22.86 -1.02
C ASP A 379 12.41 -22.82 -0.81
N PHE A 380 11.79 -24.00 -0.80
CA PHE A 380 10.37 -24.13 -0.47
C PHE A 380 10.08 -23.52 0.90
N PRO A 381 8.91 -22.88 1.07
CA PRO A 381 8.51 -22.31 2.35
C PRO A 381 8.60 -23.36 3.47
N SER A 382 9.24 -22.97 4.56
CA SER A 382 9.35 -23.81 5.77
C SER A 382 8.10 -23.77 6.65
N LYS A 383 7.26 -22.76 6.47
CA LYS A 383 5.98 -22.56 7.17
C LYS A 383 5.00 -21.77 6.29
N LEU A 384 3.72 -21.78 6.67
CA LEU A 384 2.70 -20.92 6.10
C LEU A 384 2.38 -19.76 7.05
N SER A 385 1.97 -18.64 6.48
CA SER A 385 1.38 -17.51 7.22
C SER A 385 -0.06 -17.80 7.64
N ALA A 386 -0.69 -16.89 8.38
CA ALA A 386 -2.05 -17.07 8.86
C ALA A 386 -3.14 -16.85 7.80
N THR A 387 -2.83 -16.09 6.73
CA THR A 387 -3.82 -15.55 5.79
C THR A 387 -3.44 -15.85 4.35
N ILE A 388 -4.45 -16.22 3.56
CA ILE A 388 -4.45 -16.21 2.10
C ILE A 388 -5.15 -14.93 1.67
N ARG A 389 -4.51 -14.15 0.81
CA ARG A 389 -5.06 -12.92 0.25
C ARG A 389 -5.26 -13.05 -1.26
N LEU A 390 -6.42 -12.60 -1.73
CA LEU A 390 -6.71 -12.43 -3.15
C LEU A 390 -6.82 -10.95 -3.50
N GLY A 391 -6.35 -10.56 -4.68
CA GLY A 391 -6.57 -9.22 -5.26
C GLY A 391 -5.57 -8.14 -4.86
N MET A 392 -4.69 -8.41 -3.89
CA MET A 392 -3.70 -7.48 -3.35
C MET A 392 -2.58 -8.27 -2.67
N ASN A 393 -1.38 -7.69 -2.56
CA ASN A 393 -0.31 -8.29 -1.77
C ASN A 393 -0.53 -8.14 -0.25
N SER A 394 0.30 -8.81 0.54
CA SER A 394 0.22 -8.79 2.00
C SER A 394 0.48 -7.40 2.63
N THR A 395 1.23 -6.51 1.97
CA THR A 395 1.51 -5.14 2.48
C THR A 395 0.56 -4.06 1.97
N GLU A 396 -0.38 -4.41 1.11
CA GLU A 396 -1.36 -3.49 0.51
C GLU A 396 -0.73 -2.35 -0.29
N SER A 397 0.37 -2.62 -0.98
CA SER A 397 1.09 -1.61 -1.76
C SER A 397 0.25 -1.15 -2.96
N PRO A 398 0.23 0.16 -3.27
CA PRO A 398 -0.70 0.76 -4.24
C PRO A 398 -0.51 0.27 -5.69
N ASN A 399 0.64 -0.33 -5.98
CA ASN A 399 0.98 -0.90 -7.29
C ASN A 399 0.66 -2.40 -7.41
N THR A 400 0.04 -3.00 -6.38
CA THR A 400 -0.30 -4.43 -6.35
C THR A 400 -1.77 -4.85 -6.53
N PRO A 401 -2.76 -3.94 -6.67
CA PRO A 401 -4.12 -4.39 -6.96
C PRO A 401 -4.19 -5.26 -8.22
N ALA A 402 -4.88 -6.40 -8.13
CA ALA A 402 -5.16 -7.26 -9.27
C ALA A 402 -5.88 -6.51 -10.38
N ASN A 403 -6.82 -5.64 -10.00
CA ASN A 403 -7.69 -4.90 -10.90
C ASN A 403 -8.34 -5.84 -11.92
N GLY A 404 -9.13 -6.79 -11.41
CA GLY A 404 -9.71 -7.87 -12.20
C GLY A 404 -10.97 -8.46 -11.58
N VAL A 405 -11.54 -9.43 -12.28
CA VAL A 405 -12.61 -10.30 -11.79
C VAL A 405 -12.05 -11.72 -11.66
N LEU A 406 -12.22 -12.33 -10.49
CA LEU A 406 -11.87 -13.72 -10.23
C LEU A 406 -13.14 -14.56 -10.21
N ASP A 407 -13.05 -15.82 -10.62
CA ASP A 407 -14.17 -16.75 -10.64
C ASP A 407 -13.65 -18.18 -10.43
N GLU A 408 -14.48 -19.07 -9.88
CA GLU A 408 -14.20 -20.51 -9.70
C GLU A 408 -12.82 -20.79 -9.04
N LEU A 409 -12.61 -20.30 -7.82
CA LEU A 409 -11.39 -20.57 -7.06
C LEU A 409 -11.45 -21.96 -6.41
N ARG A 410 -10.43 -22.79 -6.68
CA ARG A 410 -10.20 -24.04 -5.94
C ARG A 410 -8.77 -24.12 -5.41
N ILE A 411 -8.63 -24.56 -4.16
CA ILE A 411 -7.35 -24.93 -3.56
C ILE A 411 -7.39 -26.41 -3.20
N SER A 412 -6.36 -27.14 -3.62
CA SER A 412 -6.23 -28.59 -3.49
C SER A 412 -5.04 -28.98 -2.64
N ARG A 413 -5.13 -30.11 -1.93
CA ARG A 413 -4.02 -30.69 -1.15
C ARG A 413 -3.01 -31.48 -1.97
N VAL A 414 -3.27 -31.69 -3.27
CA VAL A 414 -2.44 -32.47 -4.21
C VAL A 414 -2.01 -31.60 -5.39
N MET A 415 -0.88 -31.96 -5.99
CA MET A 415 -0.42 -31.38 -7.26
C MET A 415 -1.19 -32.04 -8.38
N ARG A 416 -2.04 -31.28 -9.08
CA ARG A 416 -2.89 -31.79 -10.17
C ARG A 416 -2.86 -30.86 -11.37
N PRO A 417 -3.06 -31.38 -12.59
CA PRO A 417 -3.46 -30.55 -13.72
C PRO A 417 -4.79 -29.84 -13.41
N PRO A 418 -5.01 -28.64 -13.99
CA PRO A 418 -6.26 -27.90 -13.85
C PRO A 418 -7.46 -28.69 -14.39
N ASP A 419 -8.62 -28.48 -13.78
CA ASP A 419 -9.90 -28.99 -14.28
C ASP A 419 -10.64 -27.87 -15.00
N LEU A 420 -10.83 -28.03 -16.32
CA LEU A 420 -11.61 -27.07 -17.11
C LEU A 420 -13.11 -27.42 -17.13
N SER A 421 -13.52 -28.49 -16.44
CA SER A 421 -14.93 -28.79 -16.26
C SER A 421 -15.54 -27.82 -15.23
N VAL A 422 -16.58 -27.13 -15.66
CA VAL A 422 -17.17 -26.00 -14.95
C VAL A 422 -18.68 -26.23 -14.78
N PRO A 423 -19.28 -25.82 -13.64
CA PRO A 423 -18.59 -25.27 -12.46
C PRO A 423 -17.67 -26.31 -11.81
N LEU A 424 -16.59 -25.86 -11.18
CA LEU A 424 -15.64 -26.74 -10.50
C LEU A 424 -16.37 -27.52 -9.41
N LYS A 425 -15.96 -28.77 -9.18
CA LYS A 425 -16.55 -29.58 -8.12
C LYS A 425 -15.51 -29.89 -7.07
N ALA A 426 -15.96 -29.84 -5.82
CA ALA A 426 -15.18 -30.32 -4.71
C ALA A 426 -15.06 -31.85 -4.80
N ASP A 427 -13.86 -32.34 -4.55
CA ASP A 427 -13.53 -33.75 -4.43
C ASP A 427 -12.79 -34.02 -3.11
N ALA A 428 -12.36 -35.27 -2.91
CA ALA A 428 -11.68 -35.68 -1.68
C ALA A 428 -10.38 -34.91 -1.39
N ASP A 429 -9.79 -34.29 -2.42
CA ASP A 429 -8.53 -33.56 -2.33
C ASP A 429 -8.73 -32.02 -2.32
N THR A 430 -9.97 -31.57 -2.37
CA THR A 430 -10.31 -30.14 -2.33
C THR A 430 -10.26 -29.63 -0.88
N LEU A 431 -9.45 -28.60 -0.64
CA LEU A 431 -9.35 -27.91 0.65
C LEU A 431 -10.28 -26.70 0.72
N LEU A 432 -10.42 -25.98 -0.40
CA LEU A 432 -11.29 -24.81 -0.52
C LEU A 432 -11.89 -24.77 -1.92
N LEU A 433 -13.17 -24.43 -2.01
CA LEU A 433 -13.88 -24.12 -3.24
C LEU A 433 -14.73 -22.87 -3.02
N LYS A 434 -14.63 -21.91 -3.94
CA LYS A 434 -15.42 -20.67 -3.97
C LYS A 434 -15.84 -20.40 -5.40
N HIS A 435 -17.16 -20.39 -5.63
CA HIS A 435 -17.75 -20.01 -6.92
C HIS A 435 -17.89 -18.50 -7.01
N PHE A 436 -18.13 -17.84 -5.87
CA PHE A 436 -18.48 -16.41 -5.79
C PHE A 436 -19.83 -16.09 -6.44
N ASP A 437 -20.77 -17.04 -6.38
CA ASP A 437 -22.14 -16.87 -6.88
C ASP A 437 -23.06 -16.20 -5.86
N ALA A 438 -22.73 -16.28 -4.57
CA ALA A 438 -23.55 -15.77 -3.48
C ALA A 438 -22.76 -14.95 -2.45
N GLN A 439 -23.44 -13.96 -1.84
CA GLN A 439 -22.81 -12.99 -0.93
C GLN A 439 -22.28 -13.63 0.36
N ASP A 440 -22.87 -14.74 0.80
CA ASP A 440 -22.43 -15.53 1.96
C ASP A 440 -21.12 -16.30 1.69
N GLU A 441 -20.68 -16.38 0.44
CA GLU A 441 -19.33 -16.86 0.10
C GLU A 441 -18.24 -15.84 0.45
N LEU A 442 -18.59 -14.57 0.64
CA LEU A 442 -17.67 -13.55 1.12
C LEU A 442 -17.67 -13.54 2.66
N PRO A 443 -16.50 -13.39 3.30
CA PRO A 443 -16.45 -13.24 4.75
C PRO A 443 -17.28 -12.03 5.14
N VAL A 444 -18.14 -12.21 6.14
CA VAL A 444 -18.87 -11.10 6.75
C VAL A 444 -17.83 -10.09 7.23
N ALA A 445 -17.91 -8.85 6.73
CA ALA A 445 -17.06 -7.76 7.17
C ALA A 445 -17.16 -7.68 8.70
N ARG A 446 -16.12 -8.11 9.41
CA ARG A 446 -16.07 -7.93 10.87
C ARG A 446 -15.93 -6.43 11.10
N GLN A 447 -16.94 -5.85 11.76
CA GLN A 447 -16.97 -4.47 12.23
C GLN A 447 -15.79 -4.16 13.16
#